data_AF-A0A094W6S8-F1
#
_entry.id   AF-A0A094W6S8-F1
#
_cell.length_a   1.000
_cell.length_b   1.000
_cell.length_c   1.000
_cell.angle_alpha   90.00
_cell.angle_beta   90.00
_cell.angle_gamma   90.00
#
_symmetry.space_group_name_H-M   'P 1'
#
loop_
_entity.id
_entity.type
_entity.pdbx_description
1 polymer ?
#
loop_
_entity_poly.entity_id
_entity_poly.type
_entity_poly.pdbx_seq_one_letter_code
_entity_poly.pdbx_strand_id
1 'polypeptide(L)' 'MFFDGIDLGRTPLNTEVPPGTNRRLVLLLKGYRPVRMRIFVEGGKMLGMAFTLHPVVRPPVRKNKDNRQKMP' A
#
# COMPACT_ATOMS: atom_id res chain seq x y z
N MET A 1 -8.32 -2.10 3.53
CA MET A 1 -7.73 -3.13 2.64
C MET A 1 -8.73 -3.25 1.54
N PHE A 2 -8.33 -3.14 0.28
CA PHE A 2 -9.30 -3.19 -0.80
C PHE A 2 -9.16 -4.48 -1.60
N PHE A 3 -10.29 -5.12 -1.90
CA PHE A 3 -10.40 -6.27 -2.79
C PHE A 3 -11.38 -5.94 -3.91
N ASP A 4 -10.91 -5.98 -5.16
CA ASP A 4 -11.67 -5.54 -6.35
C ASP A 4 -12.30 -4.12 -6.19
N GLY A 5 -11.66 -3.26 -5.40
CA GLY A 5 -12.13 -1.89 -5.12
C GLY A 5 -13.06 -1.75 -3.92
N ILE A 6 -13.49 -2.86 -3.31
CA ILE A 6 -14.33 -2.88 -2.11
C ILE A 6 -13.43 -2.80 -0.87
N ASP A 7 -13.73 -1.91 0.09
CA ASP A 7 -13.00 -1.86 1.36
C ASP A 7 -13.45 -3.01 2.28
N LEU A 8 -12.51 -3.91 2.56
CA LEU A 8 -12.68 -5.04 3.48
C LEU A 8 -12.18 -4.73 4.91
N GLY A 9 -11.61 -3.55 5.16
CA GLY A 9 -11.20 -3.12 6.51
C GLY A 9 -9.69 -3.23 6.79
N ARG A 10 -9.31 -3.60 8.02
CA ARG A 10 -7.91 -3.51 8.49
C ARG A 10 -7.31 -4.90 8.71
N THR A 11 -6.00 -5.03 8.45
CA THR A 11 -5.24 -6.27 8.69
C THR A 11 -4.78 -6.37 10.16
N PRO A 12 -4.64 -7.58 10.74
CA PRO A 12 -4.92 -8.88 10.14
C PRO A 12 -6.43 -9.08 9.93
N LEU A 13 -6.80 -9.72 8.82
CA LEU A 13 -8.18 -9.92 8.42
C LEU A 13 -8.34 -11.35 7.89
N ASN A 14 -9.38 -12.04 8.34
CA ASN A 14 -9.87 -13.26 7.72
C ASN A 14 -11.28 -12.98 7.17
N THR A 15 -11.49 -13.19 5.87
CA THR A 15 -12.73 -12.83 5.19
C THR A 15 -12.92 -13.66 3.93
N GLU A 16 -14.17 -13.90 3.56
CA GLU A 16 -14.52 -14.58 2.33
C GLU A 16 -14.54 -13.61 1.16
N VAL A 17 -14.04 -14.07 0.01
CA VAL A 17 -14.04 -13.29 -1.23
C VAL A 17 -14.47 -14.17 -2.39
N PRO A 18 -15.10 -13.60 -3.44
CA PRO A 18 -15.51 -14.38 -4.61
C PRO A 18 -14.30 -15.04 -5.31
N PRO A 19 -14.42 -16.31 -5.76
CA PRO A 19 -13.35 -16.98 -6.50
C PRO A 19 -13.15 -16.34 -7.87
N GLY A 20 -11.93 -16.35 -8.38
CA GLY A 20 -11.66 -15.88 -9.74
C GLY A 20 -10.19 -15.66 -10.04
N THR A 21 -9.90 -15.55 -11.32
CA THR A 21 -8.60 -15.15 -11.85
C THR A 21 -8.46 -13.64 -11.84
N ASN A 22 -7.25 -13.14 -11.58
CA ASN A 22 -6.91 -11.72 -11.74
C ASN A 22 -7.62 -10.76 -10.74
N ARG A 23 -7.96 -11.26 -9.55
CA ARG A 23 -8.56 -10.49 -8.46
C ARG A 23 -7.59 -9.43 -7.96
N ARG A 24 -8.04 -8.19 -7.76
CA ARG A 24 -7.19 -7.06 -7.40
C ARG A 24 -7.15 -6.88 -5.88
N LEU A 25 -5.97 -7.06 -5.29
CA LEU A 25 -5.72 -6.75 -3.89
C LEU A 25 -4.92 -5.44 -3.76
N VAL A 26 -5.36 -4.55 -2.87
CA VAL A 26 -4.64 -3.31 -2.52
C VAL A 26 -4.52 -3.15 -1.01
N LEU A 27 -3.27 -2.97 -0.56
CA LEU A 27 -2.95 -2.66 0.84
C LEU A 27 -2.44 -1.23 0.93
N LEU A 28 -3.04 -0.46 1.83
CA LEU A 28 -2.71 0.93 2.09
C LEU A 28 -2.38 1.07 3.57
N LEU A 29 -1.26 1.72 3.86
CA LEU A 29 -0.89 2.14 5.21
C LEU A 29 -0.22 3.51 5.12
N LYS A 30 -0.66 4.46 5.95
CA LYS A 30 -0.13 5.84 5.94
C LYS A 30 1.38 5.82 6.19
N GLY A 31 2.14 6.50 5.32
CA GLY A 31 3.60 6.54 5.41
C GLY A 31 4.32 5.37 4.75
N TYR A 32 3.60 4.45 4.11
CA TYR A 32 4.16 3.31 3.38
C TYR A 32 3.74 3.33 1.91
N ARG A 33 4.58 2.72 1.06
CA ARG A 33 4.26 2.52 -0.35
C ARG A 33 3.09 1.55 -0.47
N PRO A 34 2.07 1.84 -1.28
CA PRO A 34 0.93 0.95 -1.46
C PRO A 34 1.36 -0.34 -2.15
N VAL A 35 0.82 -1.47 -1.71
CA VAL A 35 0.97 -2.75 -2.42
C VAL A 35 -0.26 -2.95 -3.30
N ARG A 36 -0.05 -3.28 -4.58
CA ARG A 36 -1.10 -3.55 -5.56
C ARG A 36 -0.73 -4.82 -6.30
N MET A 37 -1.61 -5.82 -6.27
CA MET A 37 -1.36 -7.09 -6.94
C MET A 37 -2.62 -7.71 -7.51
N ARG A 38 -2.41 -8.63 -8.44
CA ARG A 38 -3.43 -9.52 -8.98
C ARG A 38 -3.21 -10.90 -8.40
N ILE A 39 -4.25 -11.51 -7.86
CA ILE A 39 -4.20 -12.84 -7.24
C ILE A 39 -5.22 -13.77 -7.88
N PHE A 40 -4.96 -15.07 -7.78
CA PHE A 40 -5.91 -16.12 -8.11
C PHE A 40 -6.56 -16.60 -6.81
N VAL A 41 -7.89 -16.61 -6.79
CA VAL A 41 -8.67 -17.15 -5.66
C VAL A 41 -9.42 -18.37 -6.17
N GLU A 42 -9.09 -19.52 -5.63
CA GLU A 42 -9.80 -20.77 -5.92
C GLU A 42 -10.96 -20.95 -4.94
N GLY A 43 -12.12 -21.38 -5.46
CA GLY A 43 -13.32 -21.59 -4.65
C GLY A 43 -13.11 -22.66 -3.58
N GLY A 44 -13.60 -22.39 -2.37
CA GLY A 44 -13.51 -23.33 -1.24
C GLY A 44 -12.10 -23.50 -0.64
N LYS A 45 -11.09 -22.76 -1.12
CA LYS A 45 -9.73 -22.78 -0.56
C LYS A 45 -9.43 -21.54 0.25
N MET A 46 -8.72 -21.74 1.35
CA MET A 46 -8.17 -20.66 2.16
C MET A 46 -6.80 -20.26 1.63
N LEU A 47 -6.59 -18.95 1.45
CA LEU A 47 -5.32 -18.38 1.01
C LEU A 47 -4.72 -17.52 2.13
N GLY A 48 -3.62 -17.98 2.72
CA GLY A 48 -2.84 -17.23 3.71
C GLY A 48 -1.83 -16.32 3.04
N MET A 49 -1.82 -15.02 3.40
CA MET A 49 -0.88 -14.05 2.86
C MET A 49 -0.32 -13.15 3.95
N ALA A 50 0.99 -12.92 3.91
CA ALA A 50 1.70 -11.96 4.76
C ALA A 50 2.49 -10.97 3.87
N PHE A 51 2.55 -9.71 4.30
CA PHE A 51 3.15 -8.64 3.51
C PHE A 51 4.11 -7.79 4.35
N THR A 52 5.28 -7.52 3.81
CA THR A 52 6.21 -6.50 4.32
C THR A 52 6.00 -5.20 3.53
N LEU A 53 5.68 -4.11 4.22
CA LEU A 53 5.47 -2.81 3.59
C LEU A 53 6.74 -1.97 3.65
N HIS A 54 7.02 -1.25 2.56
CA HIS A 54 8.18 -0.35 2.49
C HIS A 54 7.78 1.09 2.84
N PRO A 55 8.41 1.73 3.84
CA PRO A 55 8.16 3.13 4.16
C PRO A 55 8.42 4.07 2.98
N VAL A 56 7.63 5.15 2.89
CA VAL A 56 7.93 6.27 1.99
C VAL A 56 8.95 7.16 2.69
N VAL A 57 10.21 7.06 2.26
CA VAL A 57 11.25 8.01 2.69
C VAL A 57 10.99 9.33 1.98
N ARG A 58 10.65 10.38 2.74
CA ARG A 58 10.60 11.73 2.20
C ARG A 58 12.04 12.20 1.99
N PRO A 59 12.44 12.60 0.77
CA PRO A 59 13.74 13.25 0.61
C PRO A 59 13.77 14.53 1.46
N PRO A 60 14.92 14.88 2.06
CA PRO A 60 15.04 16.11 2.83
C PRO A 60 14.69 17.30 1.93
N VAL A 61 13.82 18.18 2.43
CA VAL A 61 13.52 19.44 1.76
C VAL A 61 14.83 20.23 1.66
N ARG A 62 15.34 20.44 0.45
CA ARG A 62 16.46 21.37 0.23
C ARG A 62 15.96 22.76 0.65
N LYS A 63 16.38 23.24 1.82
CA LYS A 63 16.32 24.66 2.14
C LYS A 63 17.36 25.34 1.26
N ASN A 64 16.94 25.90 0.13
CA ASN A 64 17.78 26.83 -0.60
C ASN A 64 18.04 28.01 0.35
N LYS A 65 19.25 28.09 0.90
CA LYS A 65 19.80 29.34 1.44
C LYS A 65 20.10 30.23 0.25
N ASP A 66 19.07 30.82 -0.34
CA ASP A 66 19.27 31.86 -1.34
C ASP A 66 19.65 33.16 -0.62
N ASN A 67 20.97 33.32 -0.52
CA ASN A 67 21.74 34.56 -0.46
C ASN A 67 20.98 35.85 -0.09
N ARG A 68 21.07 36.21 1.20
CA ARG A 68 21.30 37.61 1.60
C ARG A 68 22.64 37.72 2.32
N GLN A 69 23.73 37.41 1.61
CA GLN A 69 25.03 37.96 1.96
C GLN A 69 25.05 39.43 1.50
N LYS A 70 24.82 40.33 2.48
CA LYS A 70 25.64 41.52 2.80
C LYS A 70 26.62 41.97 1.69
N MET A 71 26.59 43.21 1.19
CA MET A 71 27.13 44.49 1.75
C MET A 71 27.10 45.56 0.63
N PRO A 72 27.37 46.87 0.88
CA PRO A 72 27.60 47.57 2.15
C PRO A 72 26.45 48.52 2.56
#